data_AF-A0A1W1VSI5-F1
#
_entry.id   AF-A0A1W1VSI5-F1
#
_cell.length_a   1.000
_cell.length_b   1.000
_cell.length_c   1.000
_cell.angle_alpha   90.00
_cell.angle_beta   90.00
_cell.angle_gamma   90.00
#
_symmetry.space_group_name_H-M   'P 1'
#
loop_
_entity.id
_entity.type
_entity.pdbx_description
1 polymer ?
#
loop_
_entity_poly.entity_id
_entity_poly.type
_entity_poly.pdbx_seq_one_letter_code
_entity_poly.pdbx_strand_id
1 'polypeptide(L)'
;MDEKGFLRELLLLTDQEVHNHLRDTDQKRDHLLELYLKLVFTLFSAAAGLEFLNVSWNATTLVIVNSILGIALLFGEAVYFAMISARKWHAEYVNVHLLIQAALTTEDLCISPQAIPKEKRHPFLPSLYTSRSFILVQLCNAGIIMLMGSLSFKTFQHTIVLLISGLAAIILFFLNTIRGSQMLKKAESDFWEHPEDCWIITGLALKKFHKTGG
;
A
#
# COMPACT_ATOMS: atom_id res chain seq x y z
N MET A 1 6.48 -41.82 6.90
CA MET A 1 6.20 -40.86 5.82
C MET A 1 7.53 -40.53 5.19
N ASP A 2 7.69 -40.78 3.89
CA ASP A 2 8.97 -40.54 3.22
C ASP A 2 9.26 -39.03 3.20
N GLU A 3 10.54 -38.65 3.24
CA GLU A 3 10.99 -37.25 3.30
C GLU A 3 10.39 -36.40 2.17
N LYS A 4 10.27 -36.97 0.96
CA LYS A 4 9.58 -36.33 -0.17
C LYS A 4 8.09 -36.11 0.07
N GLY A 5 7.41 -37.04 0.75
CA GLY A 5 6.00 -36.90 1.13
C GLY A 5 5.79 -35.78 2.15
N PHE A 6 6.71 -35.66 3.11
CA PHE A 6 6.71 -34.58 4.11
C PHE A 6 6.93 -33.20 3.48
N LEU A 7 7.93 -33.07 2.60
CA LEU A 7 8.22 -31.80 1.91
C LEU A 7 7.06 -31.37 1.01
N ARG A 8 6.42 -32.32 0.32
CA ARG A 8 5.25 -32.03 -0.51
C ARG A 8 4.06 -31.54 0.31
N GLU A 9 3.79 -32.18 1.45
CA GLU A 9 2.72 -31.76 2.37
C GLU A 9 3.00 -30.38 2.95
N LEU A 10 4.24 -30.09 3.34
CA LEU A 10 4.65 -28.79 3.83
C LEU A 10 4.44 -27.68 2.77
N LEU A 11 4.82 -27.94 1.53
CA LEU A 11 4.61 -27.01 0.41
C LEU A 11 3.11 -26.73 0.17
N LEU A 12 2.26 -27.76 0.22
CA LEU A 12 0.81 -27.61 0.05
C LEU A 12 0.17 -26.81 1.21
N LEU A 13 0.58 -27.08 2.45
CA LEU A 13 0.12 -26.31 3.61
C LEU A 13 0.54 -24.85 3.52
N THR A 14 1.76 -24.60 3.06
CA THR A 14 2.27 -23.24 2.81
C THR A 14 1.42 -22.53 1.77
N ASP A 15 1.11 -23.21 0.67
CA ASP A 15 0.34 -22.63 -0.41
C ASP A 15 -1.06 -22.19 0.08
N GLN A 16 -1.68 -23.01 0.92
CA GLN A 16 -2.95 -22.68 1.54
C GLN A 16 -2.86 -21.48 2.50
N GLU A 17 -1.79 -21.39 3.29
CA GLU A 17 -1.56 -20.27 4.21
C GLU A 17 -1.32 -18.94 3.47
N VAL A 18 -0.60 -19.00 2.33
CA VAL A 18 -0.41 -17.84 1.44
C VAL A 18 -1.76 -17.30 0.95
N HIS A 19 -2.68 -18.17 0.56
CA HIS A 19 -4.03 -17.77 0.12
C HIS A 19 -4.84 -17.13 1.26
N ASN A 20 -4.73 -17.65 2.49
CA ASN A 20 -5.40 -17.08 3.66
C ASN A 20 -4.89 -15.66 3.96
N HIS A 21 -3.56 -15.47 3.96
CA HIS A 21 -2.95 -14.17 4.22
C HIS A 21 -3.21 -13.14 3.11
N LEU A 22 -3.28 -13.57 1.84
CA LEU A 22 -3.69 -12.72 0.72
C LEU A 22 -5.06 -12.11 0.98
N ARG A 23 -6.04 -12.95 1.32
CA ARG A 23 -7.42 -12.52 1.55
C ARG A 23 -7.54 -11.55 2.73
N ASP A 24 -6.86 -11.85 3.84
CA ASP A 24 -6.87 -10.99 5.03
C ASP A 24 -6.21 -9.62 4.75
N THR A 25 -5.09 -9.61 4.02
CA THR A 25 -4.38 -8.38 3.65
C THR A 25 -5.24 -7.46 2.77
N ASP A 26 -5.90 -8.02 1.75
CA ASP A 26 -6.76 -7.26 0.85
C ASP A 26 -7.99 -6.70 1.58
N GLN A 27 -8.60 -7.48 2.48
CA GLN A 27 -9.74 -7.04 3.28
C GLN A 27 -9.37 -5.89 4.24
N LYS A 28 -8.22 -5.99 4.94
CA LYS A 28 -7.72 -4.93 5.82
C LYS A 28 -7.40 -3.65 5.06
N ARG A 29 -6.79 -3.77 3.87
CA ARG A 29 -6.53 -2.63 2.98
C ARG A 29 -7.82 -1.91 2.60
N ASP A 30 -8.82 -2.65 2.14
CA ASP A 30 -10.08 -2.08 1.65
C ASP A 30 -10.86 -1.41 2.79
N HIS A 31 -10.85 -2.02 3.97
CA HIS A 31 -11.45 -1.42 5.16
C HIS A 31 -10.76 -0.10 5.58
N LEU A 32 -9.42 -0.05 5.57
CA LEU A 32 -8.68 1.19 5.87
C LEU A 32 -8.99 2.30 4.86
N LEU A 33 -9.04 1.96 3.57
CA LEU A 33 -9.43 2.91 2.52
C LEU A 33 -10.84 3.43 2.76
N GLU A 34 -11.80 2.55 3.04
CA GLU A 34 -13.19 2.93 3.31
C GLU A 34 -13.31 3.90 4.49
N LEU A 35 -12.63 3.62 5.61
CA LEU A 35 -12.62 4.48 6.79
C LEU A 35 -12.08 5.88 6.45
N TYR A 36 -11.00 5.94 5.67
CA TYR A 36 -10.42 7.21 5.24
C TYR A 36 -11.34 7.98 4.30
N LEU A 37 -11.97 7.32 3.33
CA LEU A 37 -12.94 7.98 2.45
C LEU A 37 -14.15 8.52 3.21
N LYS A 38 -14.65 7.79 4.21
CA LYS A 38 -15.73 8.28 5.09
C LYS A 38 -15.29 9.50 5.90
N LEU A 39 -14.06 9.51 6.42
CA LEU A 39 -13.50 10.66 7.11
C LEU A 39 -13.42 11.88 6.19
N VAL A 40 -12.83 11.72 5.00
CA VAL A 40 -12.69 12.79 4.01
C VAL A 40 -14.06 13.34 3.62
N PHE A 41 -15.01 12.47 3.30
CA PHE A 41 -16.37 12.88 2.97
C PHE A 41 -17.00 13.69 4.11
N THR A 42 -16.88 13.21 5.36
CA THR A 42 -17.38 13.91 6.55
C THR A 42 -16.76 15.30 6.70
N LEU A 43 -15.45 15.44 6.50
CA LEU A 43 -14.74 16.72 6.59
C LEU A 43 -15.21 17.71 5.52
N PHE A 44 -15.36 17.25 4.27
CA PHE A 44 -15.82 18.10 3.17
C PHE A 44 -17.30 18.48 3.33
N SER A 45 -18.16 17.56 3.75
CA SER A 45 -19.57 17.86 4.05
C SER A 45 -19.69 18.84 5.21
N ALA A 46 -18.90 18.68 6.27
CA ALA A 46 -18.87 19.63 7.38
C ALA A 46 -18.39 21.01 6.93
N ALA A 47 -17.34 21.09 6.12
CA ALA A 47 -16.86 22.36 5.58
C ALA A 47 -17.91 23.06 4.70
N ALA A 48 -18.58 22.31 3.82
CA ALA A 48 -19.67 22.83 2.99
C ALA A 48 -20.87 23.30 3.84
N GLY A 49 -21.21 22.56 4.89
CA GLY A 49 -22.27 22.96 5.84
C GLY A 49 -21.93 24.24 6.60
N LEU A 50 -20.69 24.38 7.08
CA LEU A 50 -20.22 25.61 7.73
C LEU A 50 -20.18 26.81 6.77
N GLU A 51 -19.85 26.56 5.51
CA GLU A 51 -19.92 27.57 4.45
C GLU A 51 -21.36 28.01 4.17
N PHE A 52 -22.31 27.07 4.10
CA PHE A 52 -23.73 27.38 3.95
C PHE A 52 -24.29 28.18 5.13
N LEU A 53 -23.85 27.86 6.36
CA LEU A 53 -24.24 28.59 7.56
C LEU A 53 -23.51 29.94 7.72
N ASN A 54 -22.64 30.31 6.78
CA ASN A 54 -21.86 31.56 6.78
C ASN A 54 -21.13 31.81 8.12
N VAL A 55 -20.57 30.75 8.71
CA VAL A 55 -19.85 30.85 9.98
C VAL A 55 -18.61 31.73 9.81
N SER A 56 -18.43 32.69 10.71
CA SER A 56 -17.27 33.57 10.70
C SER A 56 -16.00 32.80 11.07
N TRP A 57 -15.02 32.79 10.17
CA TRP A 57 -13.72 32.17 10.39
C TRP A 57 -12.79 33.15 11.11
N ASN A 58 -12.71 33.03 12.43
CA ASN A 58 -11.67 33.74 13.19
C ASN A 58 -10.38 32.91 13.25
N ALA A 59 -9.28 33.55 13.66
CA ALA A 59 -7.97 32.90 13.71
C ALA A 59 -7.96 31.64 14.59
N THR A 60 -8.68 31.63 15.72
CA THR A 60 -8.72 30.49 16.65
C THR A 60 -9.46 29.29 16.04
N THR A 61 -10.62 29.51 15.42
CA THR A 61 -11.37 28.47 14.70
C THR A 61 -10.56 27.91 13.54
N LEU A 62 -9.84 28.78 12.81
CA LEU A 62 -8.98 28.35 11.71
C LEU A 62 -7.83 27.45 12.19
N VAL A 63 -7.19 27.77 13.32
CA VAL A 63 -6.15 26.91 13.92
C VAL A 63 -6.71 25.53 14.24
N ILE A 64 -7.86 25.46 14.91
CA ILE A 64 -8.49 24.18 15.29
C ILE A 64 -8.83 23.36 14.05
N VAL A 65 -9.46 23.97 13.04
CA VAL A 65 -9.84 23.26 11.81
C VAL A 65 -8.61 22.80 11.03
N ASN A 66 -7.57 23.64 10.91
CA ASN A 66 -6.32 23.24 10.28
C ASN A 66 -5.62 22.11 11.04
N SER A 67 -5.70 22.05 12.37
CA SER A 67 -5.19 20.91 13.15
C SER A 67 -5.96 19.62 12.85
N ILE A 68 -7.29 19.67 12.79
CA ILE A 68 -8.12 18.50 12.43
C ILE A 68 -7.81 18.02 11.01
N LEU A 69 -7.73 18.95 10.05
CA LEU A 69 -7.38 18.66 8.66
C LEU A 69 -5.94 18.11 8.56
N GLY A 70 -5.00 18.61 9.37
CA GLY A 70 -3.64 18.09 9.46
C GLY A 70 -3.59 16.66 9.98
N ILE A 71 -4.37 16.31 11.00
CA ILE A 71 -4.48 14.93 11.50
C ILE A 71 -5.08 14.02 10.41
N ALA A 72 -6.11 14.49 9.70
CA ALA A 72 -6.71 13.75 8.60
C ALA A 72 -5.70 13.51 7.45
N LEU A 73 -4.85 14.50 7.14
CA LEU A 73 -3.78 14.36 6.16
C LEU A 73 -2.75 13.30 6.59
N LEU A 74 -2.32 13.32 7.85
CA LEU A 74 -1.41 12.31 8.41
C LEU A 74 -2.01 10.91 8.36
N PHE A 75 -3.30 10.78 8.67
CA PHE A 75 -4.01 9.52 8.54
C PHE A 75 -4.10 9.06 7.08
N GLY A 76 -4.35 9.97 6.13
CA GLY A 76 -4.33 9.67 4.70
C GLY A 76 -2.98 9.19 4.19
N GLU A 77 -1.88 9.78 4.67
CA GLU A 77 -0.52 9.29 4.40
C GLU A 77 -0.30 7.88 4.97
N ALA A 78 -0.75 7.60 6.19
CA ALA A 78 -0.66 6.27 6.77
C ALA A 78 -1.44 5.23 5.94
N VAL A 79 -2.64 5.59 5.48
CA VAL A 79 -3.44 4.74 4.58
C VAL A 79 -2.71 4.53 3.26
N TYR A 80 -2.13 5.58 2.67
CA TYR A 80 -1.34 5.47 1.44
C TYR A 80 -0.18 4.46 1.59
N PHE A 81 0.61 4.56 2.66
CA PHE A 81 1.68 3.60 2.91
C PHE A 81 1.16 2.19 3.19
N ALA A 82 0.04 2.04 3.90
CA ALA A 82 -0.60 0.76 4.09
C ALA A 82 -1.04 0.13 2.76
N MET A 83 -1.54 0.93 1.81
CA MET A 83 -1.88 0.46 0.46
C MET A 83 -0.64 -0.03 -0.29
N ILE A 84 0.49 0.68 -0.19
CA ILE A 84 1.75 0.28 -0.84
C ILE A 84 2.23 -1.05 -0.25
N SER A 85 2.23 -1.18 1.07
CA SER A 85 2.63 -2.40 1.78
C SER A 85 1.72 -3.57 1.44
N ALA A 86 0.40 -3.37 1.44
CA ALA A 86 -0.56 -4.40 1.03
C ALA A 86 -0.32 -4.87 -0.41
N ARG A 87 0.00 -3.93 -1.32
CA ARG A 87 0.33 -4.26 -2.71
C ARG A 87 1.64 -5.06 -2.82
N LYS A 88 2.68 -4.64 -2.09
CA LYS A 88 3.94 -5.37 -1.99
C LYS A 88 3.67 -6.81 -1.55
N TRP A 89 2.99 -6.99 -0.41
CA TRP A 89 2.69 -8.30 0.14
C TRP A 89 1.85 -9.15 -0.82
N HIS A 90 0.82 -8.58 -1.44
CA HIS A 90 0.02 -9.28 -2.44
C HIS A 90 0.89 -9.82 -3.59
N ALA A 91 1.80 -9.01 -4.13
CA ALA A 91 2.70 -9.46 -5.19
C ALA A 91 3.71 -10.52 -4.70
N GLU A 92 4.24 -10.38 -3.49
CA GLU A 92 5.10 -11.40 -2.85
C GLU A 92 4.35 -12.74 -2.74
N TYR A 93 3.15 -12.74 -2.16
CA TYR A 93 2.34 -13.93 -1.99
C TYR A 93 2.05 -14.66 -3.30
N VAL A 94 1.63 -13.93 -4.34
CA VAL A 94 1.37 -14.53 -5.67
C VAL A 94 2.65 -15.12 -6.26
N ASN A 95 3.80 -14.46 -6.11
CA ASN A 95 5.05 -14.99 -6.62
C ASN A 95 5.58 -16.19 -5.80
N VAL A 96 5.36 -16.22 -4.49
CA VAL A 96 5.63 -17.39 -3.63
C VAL A 96 4.77 -18.58 -4.05
N HIS A 97 3.48 -18.37 -4.32
CA HIS A 97 2.60 -19.40 -4.88
C HIS A 97 3.18 -19.98 -6.18
N LEU A 98 3.62 -19.11 -7.11
CA LEU A 98 4.24 -19.57 -8.36
C LEU A 98 5.52 -20.38 -8.12
N LEU A 99 6.34 -20.01 -7.14
CA LEU A 99 7.56 -20.74 -6.76
C LEU A 99 7.24 -22.12 -6.20
N ILE A 100 6.23 -22.22 -5.33
CA ILE A 100 5.78 -23.48 -4.76
C ILE A 100 5.22 -24.40 -5.86
N GLN A 101 4.36 -23.87 -6.73
CA GLN A 101 3.79 -24.64 -7.84
C GLN A 101 4.87 -25.13 -8.81
N ALA A 102 5.87 -24.30 -9.12
CA ALA A 102 7.01 -24.71 -9.93
C ALA A 102 7.77 -25.87 -9.27
N ALA A 103 8.10 -25.76 -7.98
CA ALA A 103 8.80 -26.81 -7.22
C ALA A 103 8.01 -28.13 -7.14
N LEU A 104 6.68 -28.05 -7.03
CA LEU A 104 5.80 -29.21 -7.05
C LEU A 104 5.74 -29.88 -8.44
N THR A 105 5.78 -29.09 -9.52
CA THR A 105 5.74 -29.64 -10.89
C THR A 105 7.05 -30.25 -11.37
N THR A 106 8.20 -29.78 -10.88
CA THR A 106 9.51 -30.31 -11.27
C THR A 106 9.95 -31.51 -10.43
N GLU A 107 9.22 -31.88 -9.37
CA GLU A 107 9.53 -32.94 -8.40
C GLU A 107 10.90 -32.82 -7.68
N ASP A 108 11.66 -31.76 -7.97
CA ASP A 108 12.93 -31.41 -7.33
C ASP A 108 12.70 -30.78 -5.94
N LEU A 109 11.47 -30.33 -5.65
CA LEU A 109 11.02 -29.76 -4.37
C LEU A 109 11.88 -28.57 -3.88
N CYS A 110 12.69 -28.00 -4.78
CA CYS A 110 13.58 -26.87 -4.53
C CYS A 110 12.97 -25.58 -5.05
N ILE A 111 12.98 -24.54 -4.20
CA ILE A 111 12.54 -23.20 -4.59
C ILE A 111 13.64 -22.54 -5.41
N SER A 112 13.47 -22.47 -6.73
CA SER A 112 14.38 -21.78 -7.64
C SER A 112 13.67 -20.64 -8.36
N PRO A 113 14.08 -19.37 -8.16
CA PRO A 113 13.52 -18.24 -8.92
C PRO A 113 13.85 -18.30 -10.42
N GLN A 114 14.88 -19.04 -10.82
CA GLN A 114 15.23 -19.28 -12.22
C GLN A 114 14.22 -20.19 -12.93
N ALA A 115 13.47 -21.01 -12.18
CA ALA A 115 12.42 -21.88 -12.73
C ALA A 115 11.19 -21.09 -13.22
N ILE A 116 11.03 -19.82 -12.83
CA ILE A 116 9.91 -18.97 -13.25
C ILE A 116 10.37 -18.00 -14.35
N PRO A 117 9.86 -18.17 -15.60
CA PRO A 117 10.09 -17.23 -16.69
C PRO A 117 9.68 -15.81 -16.30
N LYS A 118 10.43 -14.79 -16.75
CA LYS A 118 10.19 -13.39 -16.38
C LYS A 118 8.78 -12.92 -16.74
N GLU A 119 8.21 -13.47 -17.80
CA GLU A 119 6.88 -13.16 -18.33
C GLU A 119 5.75 -13.68 -17.43
N LYS A 120 6.02 -14.71 -16.61
CA LYS A 120 5.05 -15.28 -15.66
C LYS A 120 5.12 -14.64 -14.27
N ARG A 121 6.12 -13.80 -14.00
CA ARG A 121 6.32 -13.15 -12.69
C ARG A 121 5.25 -12.07 -12.50
N HIS A 122 4.63 -12.05 -11.32
CA HIS A 122 3.68 -11.01 -10.97
C HIS A 122 4.45 -9.73 -10.63
N PRO A 123 4.23 -8.61 -11.36
CA PRO A 123 4.93 -7.36 -11.07
C PRO A 123 4.46 -6.80 -9.72
N PHE A 124 5.34 -6.12 -8.99
CA PHE A 124 4.96 -5.47 -7.73
C PHE A 124 4.34 -4.11 -8.01
N LEU A 125 4.92 -3.39 -8.98
CA LEU A 125 4.32 -2.18 -9.52
C LEU A 125 3.17 -2.55 -10.46
N PRO A 126 1.92 -2.17 -10.16
CA PRO A 126 0.81 -2.43 -11.09
C PRO A 126 1.00 -1.66 -12.40
N SER A 127 0.51 -2.20 -13.52
CA SER A 127 0.29 -1.41 -14.73
C SER A 127 -0.76 -0.33 -14.43
N LEU A 128 -0.66 0.82 -15.11
CA LEU A 128 -1.39 2.09 -14.85
C LEU A 128 -2.90 2.00 -14.50
N TYR A 129 -3.57 0.89 -14.78
CA TYR A 129 -5.02 0.70 -14.59
C TYR A 129 -5.45 0.09 -13.24
N THR A 130 -4.54 -0.47 -12.44
CA THR A 130 -4.87 -1.17 -11.17
C THR A 130 -4.58 -0.36 -9.89
N SER A 131 -4.11 0.90 -10.00
CA SER A 131 -3.75 1.74 -8.85
C SER A 131 -4.82 2.77 -8.43
N ARG A 132 -6.10 2.58 -8.82
CA ARG A 132 -7.18 3.57 -8.59
C ARG A 132 -7.26 4.07 -7.15
N SER A 133 -7.07 3.18 -6.18
CA SER A 133 -7.10 3.54 -4.77
C SER A 133 -5.93 4.41 -4.32
N PHE A 134 -4.74 4.24 -4.91
CA PHE A 134 -3.58 5.10 -4.62
C PHE A 134 -3.80 6.52 -5.10
N ILE A 135 -4.28 6.65 -6.34
CA ILE A 135 -4.63 7.95 -6.93
C ILE A 135 -5.73 8.59 -6.09
N LEU A 136 -6.75 7.82 -5.68
CA LEU A 136 -7.85 8.32 -4.87
C LEU A 136 -7.38 8.87 -3.52
N VAL A 137 -6.54 8.14 -2.78
CA VAL A 137 -5.99 8.63 -1.49
C VAL A 137 -5.18 9.92 -1.69
N GLN A 138 -4.36 9.98 -2.74
CA GLN A 138 -3.58 11.19 -3.03
C GLN A 138 -4.45 12.37 -3.47
N LEU A 139 -5.54 12.13 -4.21
CA LEU A 139 -6.54 13.16 -4.53
C LEU A 139 -7.25 13.66 -3.28
N CYS A 140 -7.58 12.78 -2.33
CA CYS A 140 -8.15 13.16 -1.04
C CYS A 140 -7.17 14.02 -0.21
N ASN A 141 -5.90 13.61 -0.10
CA ASN A 141 -4.86 14.39 0.58
C ASN A 141 -4.65 15.77 -0.07
N ALA A 142 -4.56 15.81 -1.40
CA ALA A 142 -4.50 17.05 -2.16
C ALA A 142 -5.72 17.94 -1.91
N GLY A 143 -6.91 17.34 -1.89
CA GLY A 143 -8.17 18.03 -1.56
C GLY A 143 -8.16 18.64 -0.16
N ILE A 144 -7.67 17.91 0.85
CA ILE A 144 -7.54 18.43 2.22
C ILE A 144 -6.63 19.65 2.25
N ILE A 145 -5.47 19.61 1.57
CA ILE A 145 -4.55 20.76 1.48
C ILE A 145 -5.22 21.96 0.81
N MET A 146 -5.96 21.72 -0.28
CA MET A 146 -6.71 22.75 -0.97
C MET A 146 -7.81 23.36 -0.09
N LEU A 147 -8.49 22.54 0.71
CA LEU A 147 -9.50 22.99 1.67
C LEU A 147 -8.88 23.88 2.76
N MET A 148 -7.75 23.45 3.34
CA MET A 148 -6.99 24.27 4.31
C MET A 148 -6.61 25.64 3.72
N GLY A 149 -6.14 25.65 2.47
CA GLY A 149 -5.81 26.87 1.73
C GLY A 149 -7.01 27.78 1.51
N SER A 150 -8.14 27.21 1.09
CA SER A 150 -9.39 27.94 0.85
C SER A 150 -9.93 28.60 2.12
N LEU A 151 -9.96 27.87 3.24
CA LEU A 151 -10.40 28.40 4.54
C LEU A 151 -9.46 29.51 5.04
N SER A 152 -8.16 29.33 4.84
CA SER A 152 -7.16 30.35 5.19
C SER A 152 -7.28 31.60 4.31
N PHE A 153 -7.57 31.44 3.02
CA PHE A 153 -7.83 32.55 2.11
C PHE A 153 -9.05 33.39 2.54
N LYS A 154 -10.13 32.76 3.01
CA LYS A 154 -11.30 33.51 3.52
C LYS A 154 -10.96 34.43 4.70
N THR A 155 -9.99 34.05 5.52
CA THR A 155 -9.59 34.81 6.71
C THR A 155 -8.60 35.93 6.37
N PHE A 156 -7.58 35.62 5.57
CA PHE A 156 -6.47 36.56 5.31
C PHE A 156 -6.60 37.32 3.97
N GLN A 157 -7.48 36.88 3.07
CA GLN A 157 -7.69 37.43 1.72
C GLN A 157 -6.42 37.55 0.85
N HIS A 158 -5.39 36.77 1.17
CA HIS A 158 -4.14 36.74 0.42
C HIS A 158 -4.14 35.62 -0.62
N THR A 159 -4.21 35.98 -1.91
CA THR A 159 -4.20 35.03 -3.04
C THR A 159 -2.99 34.10 -3.03
N ILE A 160 -1.87 34.51 -2.42
CA ILE A 160 -0.66 33.69 -2.30
C ILE A 160 -0.90 32.39 -1.52
N VAL A 161 -1.86 32.38 -0.59
CA VAL A 161 -2.21 31.18 0.20
C VAL A 161 -2.77 30.09 -0.70
N LEU A 162 -3.65 30.45 -1.65
CA LEU A 162 -4.21 29.49 -2.60
C LEU A 162 -3.13 28.93 -3.54
N LEU A 163 -2.19 29.78 -3.98
CA LEU A 163 -1.07 29.35 -4.80
C LEU A 163 -0.17 28.37 -4.06
N ILE A 164 0.21 28.68 -2.81
CA ILE A 164 1.06 27.83 -1.99
C ILE A 164 0.37 26.49 -1.70
N SER A 165 -0.91 26.50 -1.31
CA SER A 165 -1.67 25.26 -1.06
C SER A 165 -1.81 24.40 -2.31
N GLY A 166 -2.09 25.00 -3.48
CA GLY A 166 -2.15 24.29 -4.75
C GLY A 166 -0.82 23.65 -5.14
N LEU A 167 0.27 24.41 -5.02
CA LEU A 167 1.62 23.87 -5.27
C LEU A 167 1.99 22.78 -4.28
N ALA A 168 1.69 22.94 -2.99
CA ALA A 168 1.95 21.94 -1.97
C ALA A 168 1.19 20.62 -2.25
N ALA A 169 -0.08 20.72 -2.66
CA ALA A 169 -0.88 19.55 -3.03
C ALA A 169 -0.29 18.79 -4.22
N ILE A 170 0.14 19.51 -5.26
CA ILE A 170 0.77 18.93 -6.46
C ILE A 170 2.11 18.27 -6.10
N ILE A 171 2.96 18.98 -5.35
CA ILE A 171 4.28 18.48 -4.94
C ILE A 171 4.14 17.21 -4.10
N LEU A 172 3.23 17.22 -3.11
CA LEU A 172 2.99 16.06 -2.25
C LEU A 172 2.51 14.85 -3.08
N PHE A 173 1.57 15.07 -4.01
CA PHE A 173 1.07 14.03 -4.91
C PHE A 173 2.22 13.36 -5.70
N PHE A 174 3.08 14.16 -6.32
CA PHE A 174 4.20 13.64 -7.11
C PHE A 174 5.25 12.93 -6.23
N LEU A 175 5.64 13.53 -5.09
CA LEU A 175 6.60 12.94 -4.17
C LEU A 175 6.14 11.58 -3.68
N ASN A 176 4.88 11.47 -3.27
CA ASN A 176 4.30 10.21 -2.82
C ASN A 176 4.24 9.18 -3.93
N THR A 177 3.83 9.57 -5.14
CA THR A 177 3.77 8.69 -6.31
C THR A 177 5.15 8.13 -6.66
N ILE A 178 6.18 8.99 -6.68
CA ILE A 178 7.57 8.60 -6.94
C ILE A 178 8.07 7.67 -5.84
N ARG A 179 7.86 8.04 -4.57
CA ARG A 179 8.28 7.25 -3.41
C ARG A 179 7.64 5.86 -3.40
N GLY A 180 6.33 5.77 -3.62
CA GLY A 180 5.62 4.49 -3.69
C GLY A 180 6.13 3.61 -4.83
N SER A 181 6.40 4.20 -5.99
CA SER A 181 6.97 3.49 -7.14
C SER A 181 8.37 2.97 -6.86
N GLN A 182 9.23 3.76 -6.23
CA GLN A 182 10.59 3.34 -5.84
C GLN A 182 10.56 2.21 -4.80
N MET A 183 9.67 2.31 -3.80
CA MET A 183 9.51 1.27 -2.79
C MET A 183 9.09 -0.08 -3.40
N LEU A 184 8.12 -0.06 -4.32
CA LEU A 184 7.66 -1.29 -5.00
C LEU A 184 8.71 -1.88 -5.94
N LYS A 185 9.40 -1.03 -6.73
CA LYS A 185 10.49 -1.49 -7.61
C LYS A 185 11.66 -2.09 -6.82
N LYS A 186 12.04 -1.46 -5.71
CA LYS A 186 13.08 -1.97 -4.82
C LYS A 186 12.65 -3.32 -4.22
N ALA A 187 11.43 -3.40 -3.68
CA ALA A 187 10.91 -4.64 -3.12
C ALA A 187 10.85 -5.79 -4.14
N GLU A 188 10.51 -5.49 -5.40
CA GLU A 188 10.53 -6.48 -6.48
C GLU A 188 11.94 -6.99 -6.77
N SER A 189 12.92 -6.08 -6.87
CA SER A 189 14.33 -6.46 -7.06
C SER A 189 14.82 -7.33 -5.91
N ASP A 190 14.61 -6.87 -4.67
CA ASP A 190 15.04 -7.57 -3.45
C ASP A 190 14.41 -8.97 -3.38
N PHE A 191 13.11 -9.10 -3.71
CA PHE A 191 12.41 -10.39 -3.71
C PHE A 191 12.97 -11.38 -4.74
N TRP A 192 13.29 -10.93 -5.97
CA TRP A 192 13.80 -11.84 -7.00
C TRP A 192 15.30 -12.15 -6.86
N GLU A 193 16.05 -11.31 -6.15
CA GLU A 193 17.45 -11.56 -5.81
C GLU A 193 17.58 -12.56 -4.65
N HIS A 194 16.72 -12.43 -3.63
CA HIS A 194 16.74 -13.25 -2.43
C HIS A 194 15.32 -13.70 -2.00
N PRO A 195 14.63 -14.56 -2.77
CA PRO A 195 13.26 -14.97 -2.45
C PRO A 195 13.19 -15.74 -1.11
N GLU A 196 14.28 -16.37 -0.69
CA GLU A 196 14.37 -17.07 0.60
C GLU A 196 14.23 -16.17 1.84
N ASP A 197 14.52 -14.89 1.69
CA ASP A 197 14.42 -13.88 2.76
C ASP A 197 12.98 -13.38 2.90
N CYS A 198 12.09 -13.81 2.00
CA CYS A 198 10.66 -13.64 2.16
C CYS A 198 10.21 -14.41 3.40
N TRP A 199 9.59 -13.72 4.35
CA TRP A 199 9.22 -14.24 5.66
C TRP A 199 8.45 -15.57 5.63
N ILE A 200 7.64 -15.81 4.59
CA ILE A 200 6.94 -17.08 4.37
C ILE A 200 7.93 -18.19 4.08
N ILE A 201 8.85 -17.98 3.13
CA ILE A 201 9.85 -18.97 2.73
C ILE A 201 10.87 -19.18 3.86
N THR A 202 11.24 -18.11 4.56
CA THR A 202 12.09 -18.18 5.75
C THR A 202 11.42 -18.99 6.88
N GLY A 203 10.11 -18.80 7.08
CA GLY A 203 9.30 -19.52 8.07
C GLY A 203 9.23 -21.03 7.82
N LEU A 204 9.42 -21.47 6.57
CA LEU A 204 9.45 -22.89 6.21
C LEU A 204 10.77 -23.58 6.56
N ALA A 205 11.79 -22.83 7.00
CA ALA A 205 13.12 -23.36 7.30
C ALA A 205 13.69 -24.26 6.17
N LEU A 206 13.24 -24.08 4.92
CA LEU A 206 13.66 -24.90 3.77
C LEU A 206 15.19 -24.87 3.57
N LYS A 207 15.84 -23.75 3.92
CA LYS A 207 17.30 -23.61 3.95
C LYS A 207 18.00 -24.60 4.89
N LYS A 208 17.34 -25.06 5.96
CA LYS A 208 17.91 -26.06 6.90
C LYS A 208 17.83 -27.48 6.36
N PHE A 209 16.83 -27.81 5.55
CA PHE A 209 16.71 -29.15 4.95
C PHE A 209 17.74 -29.41 3.85
N HIS A 210 18.27 -28.36 3.22
CA HIS A 210 19.30 -28.51 2.19
C HIS A 210 20.73 -28.63 2.74
N LYS A 211 20.96 -28.40 4.05
CA LYS A 211 22.30 -28.48 4.67
C LYS A 211 22.56 -29.76 5.45
N THR A 212 21.63 -30.72 5.48
CA THR A 212 21.78 -32.00 6.19
C THR A 212 21.80 -33.21 5.26
N GLY A 213 22.28 -33.05 4.03
CA GLY A 213 22.65 -34.16 3.14
C GLY A 213 24.14 -34.10 2.82
N GLY A 214 24.96 -34.65 3.72
CA GLY A 214 26.32 -35.10 3.42
C GLY A 214 26.30 -36.53 2.90
#